data_AF-A0A8X6U3M7-F1
#
_entry.id   AF-A0A8X6U3M7-F1
#
_cell.length_a   1.000
_cell.length_b   1.000
_cell.length_c   1.000
_cell.angle_alpha   90.00
_cell.angle_beta   90.00
_cell.angle_gamma   90.00
#
_symmetry.space_group_name_H-M   'P 1'
#
loop_
_entity.id
_entity.type
_entity.pdbx_description
1 polymer ?
#
loop_
_entity_poly.entity_id
_entity_poly.type
_entity_poly.pdbx_seq_one_letter_code
_entity_poly.pdbx_strand_id
1 'polypeptide(L)'
;VSKNIHLQELHLIGFSLGAHLAGFAGKAIKTKLKGLIGRITALDPAGPNYYYADATQRLDATDASFVDVIHTDGACSRLQGMI
;
A
#
# COMPACT_ATOMS: atom_id res chain seq x y z
N VAL A 1 4.09 -6.29 29.55
CA VAL A 1 3.26 -5.10 29.25
C VAL A 1 2.90 -5.15 27.77
N SER A 2 1.66 -5.47 27.41
CA SER A 2 1.18 -5.28 26.03
C SER A 2 0.88 -3.80 25.83
N LYS A 3 1.63 -3.13 24.94
CA LYS A 3 1.25 -1.79 24.50
C LYS A 3 0.08 -1.94 23.53
N ASN A 4 -1.01 -1.24 23.81
CA ASN A 4 -2.11 -1.11 22.86
C ASN A 4 -1.64 -0.14 21.76
N ILE A 5 -1.69 -0.56 20.50
CA ILE A 5 -1.26 0.26 19.36
C ILE A 5 -2.51 0.67 18.58
N HIS A 6 -2.72 1.96 18.40
CA HIS A 6 -3.79 2.47 17.55
C HIS A 6 -3.40 2.29 16.08
N LEU A 7 -4.29 1.71 15.27
CA LEU A 7 -4.00 1.43 13.85
C LEU A 7 -3.71 2.70 13.04
N GLN A 8 -4.23 3.85 13.48
CA GLN A 8 -3.99 5.16 12.88
C GLN A 8 -2.57 5.68 13.10
N GLU A 9 -1.84 5.15 14.09
CA GLU A 9 -0.44 5.50 14.36
C GLU A 9 0.55 4.64 13.56
N LEU A 10 0.05 3.58 12.91
CA LEU A 10 0.86 2.71 12.06
C LEU A 10 1.13 3.38 10.71
N HIS A 11 2.41 3.40 10.34
CA HIS A 11 2.89 3.81 9.04
C HIS A 11 3.74 2.69 8.44
N LEU A 12 3.28 2.13 7.31
CA LEU A 12 4.03 1.13 6.56
C LEU A 12 4.80 1.80 5.42
N ILE A 13 6.05 1.38 5.23
CA ILE A 13 6.88 1.84 4.11
C ILE A 13 7.31 0.60 3.33
N GLY A 14 7.02 0.57 2.03
CA GLY A 14 7.35 -0.57 1.17
C GLY A 14 8.08 -0.12 -0.09
N PHE A 15 9.17 -0.81 -0.45
CA PHE A 15 9.96 -0.56 -1.66
C PHE A 15 9.75 -1.65 -2.70
N SER A 16 9.61 -1.30 -3.99
CA SER A 16 9.45 -2.25 -5.10
C SER A 16 8.25 -3.20 -4.86
N LEU A 17 8.46 -4.52 -4.84
CA LEU A 17 7.42 -5.50 -4.49
C LEU A 17 6.88 -5.30 -3.06
N GLY A 18 7.72 -4.76 -2.18
CA GLY A 18 7.37 -4.40 -0.80
C GLY A 18 6.23 -3.38 -0.71
N ALA A 19 6.06 -2.51 -1.70
CA ALA A 19 4.93 -1.59 -1.78
C ALA A 19 3.58 -2.32 -1.85
N HIS A 20 3.50 -3.35 -2.70
CA HIS A 20 2.30 -4.19 -2.81
C HIS A 20 2.07 -5.00 -1.54
N LEU A 21 3.14 -5.51 -0.91
CA LEU A 21 3.07 -6.17 0.39
C LEU A 21 2.48 -5.27 1.48
N ALA A 22 2.87 -3.99 1.53
CA ALA A 22 2.30 -3.02 2.45
C ALA A 22 0.79 -2.81 2.18
N GLY A 23 0.39 -2.73 0.91
CA GLY A 23 -1.03 -2.69 0.51
C GLY A 23 -1.81 -3.93 0.96
N PHE A 24 -1.27 -5.13 0.72
CA PHE A 24 -1.88 -6.38 1.17
C PHE A 24 -1.99 -6.48 2.70
N ALA A 25 -1.02 -5.97 3.44
CA ALA A 25 -1.09 -5.87 4.89
C ALA A 25 -2.24 -4.93 5.32
N GLY A 26 -2.38 -3.77 4.67
CA GLY A 26 -3.50 -2.85 4.83
C GLY A 26 -4.86 -3.53 4.62
N LYS A 27 -5.02 -4.25 3.49
CA LYS A 27 -6.23 -5.04 3.20
C LYS A 27 -6.51 -6.10 4.24
N ALA A 28 -5.48 -6.83 4.69
CA ALA A 28 -5.62 -7.87 5.70
C ALA A 28 -6.06 -7.28 7.05
N ILE A 29 -5.52 -6.13 7.44
CA ILE A 29 -5.91 -5.42 8.67
C ILE A 29 -7.35 -4.90 8.56
N LYS A 30 -7.72 -4.32 7.41
CA LYS A 30 -9.09 -3.86 7.12
C LYS A 30 -10.12 -4.97 7.21
N THR A 31 -9.80 -6.15 6.69
CA THR A 31 -10.72 -7.30 6.66
C THR A 31 -10.75 -8.07 7.97
N LYS A 32 -9.60 -8.37 8.57
CA LYS A 32 -9.49 -9.21 9.77
C LYS A 32 -9.70 -8.44 11.07
N LEU A 33 -9.18 -7.22 11.16
CA LEU A 33 -9.24 -6.39 12.37
C LEU A 33 -10.31 -5.29 12.27
N LYS A 34 -11.01 -5.18 11.14
CA LYS A 34 -12.04 -4.15 10.88
C LYS A 34 -11.53 -2.73 11.14
N GLY A 35 -10.26 -2.48 10.89
CA GLY A 35 -9.61 -1.19 11.13
C GLY A 35 -8.75 -0.74 9.94
N LEU A 36 -8.49 0.56 9.84
CA LEU A 36 -7.72 1.14 8.75
C LEU A 36 -6.37 1.62 9.26
N ILE A 37 -5.30 1.30 8.53
CA ILE A 37 -3.95 1.78 8.85
C ILE A 37 -3.90 3.30 8.66
N GLY A 38 -3.08 3.99 9.45
CA GLY A 38 -2.83 5.42 9.30
C GLY A 38 -2.27 5.78 7.93
N ARG A 39 -1.08 5.26 7.60
CA ARG A 39 -0.38 5.60 6.35
C ARG A 39 0.32 4.42 5.69
N ILE A 40 0.37 4.42 4.37
CA ILE A 40 1.29 3.61 3.57
C ILE A 40 2.09 4.52 2.65
N THR A 41 3.43 4.46 2.74
CA THR A 41 4.31 5.07 1.74
C THR A 41 4.89 3.98 0.85
N ALA A 42 4.70 4.12 -0.45
CA ALA A 42 5.21 3.21 -1.45
C ALA A 42 6.34 3.84 -2.23
N LEU A 43 7.50 3.21 -2.15
CA LEU A 43 8.73 3.63 -2.82
C LEU A 43 8.90 2.78 -4.06
N ASP A 44 8.62 3.37 -5.20
CA ASP A 44 8.76 2.80 -6.55
C ASP A 44 8.10 1.43 -6.69
N PRO A 45 6.75 1.35 -6.64
CA PRO A 45 6.03 0.08 -6.66
C PRO A 45 6.41 -0.78 -7.87
N ALA A 46 6.58 -2.08 -7.64
CA ALA A 46 6.92 -3.01 -8.72
C ALA A 46 5.80 -3.07 -9.77
N GLY A 47 6.10 -2.65 -10.99
CA GLY A 47 5.10 -2.65 -12.06
C GLY A 47 4.76 -4.01 -12.66
N PRO A 48 5.72 -4.91 -13.00
CA PRO A 48 5.41 -6.19 -13.64
C PRO A 48 4.38 -7.01 -12.85
N ASN A 49 3.35 -7.50 -13.53
CA ASN A 49 2.16 -8.18 -12.98
C ASN A 49 1.17 -7.28 -12.21
N TYR A 50 1.48 -6.02 -11.93
CA TYR A 50 0.62 -5.12 -11.15
C TYR A 50 0.06 -3.93 -11.95
N TYR A 51 0.64 -3.57 -13.11
CA TYR A 51 0.17 -2.46 -13.97
C TYR A 51 -1.33 -2.47 -14.25
N TYR A 52 -1.89 -3.65 -14.50
CA TYR A 52 -3.31 -3.84 -14.83
C TYR A 52 -4.03 -4.72 -13.81
N ALA A 53 -3.40 -4.95 -12.66
CA ALA A 53 -4.03 -5.72 -11.60
C ALA A 53 -5.18 -4.93 -10.98
N ASP A 54 -6.25 -5.63 -10.66
CA ASP A 54 -7.36 -5.07 -9.90
C ASP A 54 -6.87 -4.54 -8.55
N ALA A 55 -7.58 -3.56 -8.00
CA ALA A 55 -7.26 -2.95 -6.70
C ALA A 55 -7.09 -3.99 -5.57
N THR A 56 -7.74 -5.15 -5.68
CA THR A 56 -7.64 -6.27 -4.74
C THR A 56 -6.31 -7.02 -4.82
N GLN A 57 -5.60 -6.94 -5.95
CA GLN A 57 -4.37 -7.67 -6.27
C GLN A 57 -3.11 -6.78 -6.35
N ARG A 58 -3.21 -5.49 -5.98
CA ARG A 58 -2.07 -4.57 -5.90
C ARG A 58 -2.18 -3.62 -4.71
N LEU A 59 -1.24 -2.69 -4.57
CA LEU A 59 -1.40 -1.54 -3.68
C LEU A 59 -2.53 -0.67 -4.24
N ASP A 60 -3.42 -0.21 -3.37
CA ASP A 60 -4.55 0.66 -3.70
C ASP A 60 -4.70 1.80 -2.68
N ALA A 61 -5.25 2.93 -3.10
CA ALA A 61 -5.45 4.09 -2.23
C ALA A 61 -6.37 3.79 -1.03
N THR A 62 -7.19 2.74 -1.11
CA THR A 62 -8.11 2.33 -0.05
C THR A 62 -7.50 1.41 1.03
N ASP A 63 -6.20 1.11 0.91
CA ASP A 63 -5.47 0.20 1.81
C ASP A 63 -5.08 0.84 3.15
N ALA A 64 -5.05 2.17 3.20
CA ALA A 64 -4.82 2.95 4.41
C ALA A 64 -5.64 4.25 4.37
N SER A 65 -5.59 5.01 5.46
CA SER A 65 -6.23 6.34 5.54
C SER A 65 -5.54 7.34 4.62
N PHE A 66 -4.23 7.15 4.41
CA PHE A 66 -3.44 7.90 3.45
C PHE A 66 -2.43 6.99 2.77
N VAL A 67 -2.33 7.07 1.44
CA VAL A 67 -1.35 6.34 0.64
C VAL A 67 -0.59 7.34 -0.20
N ASP A 68 0.73 7.40 -0.03
CA ASP A 68 1.63 8.23 -0.83
C ASP A 68 2.63 7.37 -1.59
N VAL A 69 2.85 7.69 -2.87
CA VAL A 69 3.69 6.90 -3.76
C VAL A 69 4.75 7.78 -4.40
N ILE A 70 5.99 7.29 -4.40
CA ILE A 70 7.13 7.94 -5.01
C ILE A 70 7.62 7.05 -6.15
N HIS A 71 7.51 7.52 -7.38
CA HIS A 71 7.97 6.80 -8.56
C HIS A 71 9.38 7.24 -8.97
N THR A 72 10.31 6.30 -9.07
CA THR A 72 11.69 6.56 -9.50
C THR A 72 12.09 5.81 -10.77
N ASP A 73 11.40 4.70 -11.10
CA ASP A 73 11.55 3.94 -12.35
C ASP A 73 10.19 3.71 -13.05
N GLY A 74 9.36 4.77 -13.04
CA GLY A 74 7.95 4.73 -13.41
C GLY A 74 7.63 4.93 -14.88
N ALA A 75 8.48 4.49 -15.83
CA ALA A 75 8.30 4.82 -17.26
C ALA A 75 6.90 4.46 -17.81
N CYS A 76 6.27 3.40 -17.28
CA CYS A 76 4.92 2.97 -17.63
C CYS A 76 3.85 3.39 -16.59
N SER A 77 4.23 3.70 -15.35
CA SER A 77 3.30 3.86 -14.21
C SER A 77 2.44 5.13 -14.28
N ARG A 78 2.98 6.25 -14.81
CA ARG A 78 2.23 7.53 -14.91
C ARG A 78 1.01 7.48 -15.82
N LEU A 79 0.94 6.52 -16.75
CA LEU A 79 -0.16 6.42 -17.72
C LEU A 79 -1.27 5.45 -17.28
N GLN A 80 -1.03 4.64 -16.24
CA GLN A 80 -1.88 3.50 -15.87
C GLN A 80 -2.50 3.62 -14.47
N GLY A 81 -2.34 4.75 -13.80
CA GLY A 81 -2.98 4.97 -12.49
C GLY A 81 -2.47 4.02 -11.41
N MET A 82 -1.22 3.54 -11.55
CA MET A 82 -0.48 2.98 -10.42
C MET A 82 -0.19 4.18 -9.52
N ILE A 83 -0.92 4.21 -8.40
CA ILE A 83 -1.27 5.36 -7.52
C ILE A 83 -0.22 6.46 -7.51
#